data_AF-A0AAJ6BI35-F1
#
_entry.id   AF-A0AAJ6BI35-F1
#
_cell.length_a   1.000
_cell.length_b   1.000
_cell.length_c   1.000
_cell.angle_alpha   90.00
_cell.angle_beta   90.00
_cell.angle_gamma   90.00
#
_symmetry.space_group_name_H-M   'P 1'
#
loop_
_entity.id
_entity.type
_entity.pdbx_description
1 polymer ?
#
loop_
_entity_poly.entity_id
_entity_poly.type
_entity_poly.pdbx_seq_one_letter_code
_entity_poly.pdbx_strand_id
1 'polypeptide(L)'
;MVVALLPGNFGSGAIALVVPAIDCTIKAFIMAVPASKEELIAAINTNYSKLKKELADIPFERTTLKELEGHASGTLMSINNLLAYLVGWGELVLQWNRKKANNEPVDFPETGYKWNELGRLAQKFYADYQDDDFTVLSQKLDKTVMAILSLIAGKSNKELYEVCWYEKWTLGRMIQFNTASPYMNARGRIRKWKKEKQKL
;
A
#
# COMPACT_ATOMS: atom_id res chain seq x y z
N MET A 1 0.68 14.12 -6.92
CA MET A 1 1.60 13.44 -5.99
C MET A 1 0.87 12.20 -5.49
N VAL A 2 1.19 11.01 -6.01
CA VAL A 2 0.61 9.76 -5.49
C VAL A 2 1.26 9.53 -4.13
N VAL A 3 0.48 9.61 -3.05
CA VAL A 3 0.97 9.47 -1.68
C VAL A 3 1.28 7.99 -1.46
N ALA A 4 2.44 7.55 -1.93
CA ALA A 4 3.14 6.54 -1.16
C ALA A 4 3.51 7.21 0.15
N LEU A 5 2.84 6.79 1.23
CA LEU A 5 3.31 7.03 2.59
C LEU A 5 4.70 6.38 2.72
N LEU A 6 5.72 7.12 2.30
CA LEU A 6 7.11 6.83 2.66
C LEU A 6 7.17 6.82 4.20
N PRO A 7 7.94 5.91 4.80
CA PRO A 7 8.09 5.85 6.24
C PRO A 7 8.88 7.07 6.69
N GLY A 8 8.19 8.12 7.09
CA GLY A 8 8.77 9.36 7.63
C GLY A 8 7.72 10.07 8.45
N ASN A 9 8.03 10.29 9.72
CA ASN A 9 7.13 10.82 10.71
C ASN A 9 7.06 12.36 10.62
N PHE A 10 5.83 12.87 10.65
CA PHE A 10 5.36 14.22 11.02
C PHE A 10 5.57 15.43 10.09
N GLY A 11 4.52 16.27 10.07
CA GLY A 11 4.64 17.72 9.88
C GLY A 11 3.79 18.28 8.75
N SER A 12 2.77 19.06 9.10
CA SER A 12 2.11 20.01 8.21
C SER A 12 3.16 20.92 7.54
N GLY A 13 3.07 21.10 6.22
CA GLY A 13 3.90 22.06 5.47
C GLY A 13 4.79 21.42 4.42
N ALA A 14 4.57 21.80 3.17
CA ALA A 14 5.48 21.50 2.08
C ALA A 14 6.86 22.13 2.36
N ILE A 15 7.91 21.31 2.44
CA ILE A 15 9.29 21.77 2.38
C ILE A 15 9.98 21.01 1.24
N ALA A 16 10.43 21.76 0.24
CA ALA A 16 11.35 21.28 -0.77
C ALA A 16 12.69 20.93 -0.09
N LEU A 17 13.03 19.64 -0.06
CA LEU A 17 14.35 19.20 0.40
C LEU A 17 15.30 19.21 -0.80
N VAL A 18 16.17 20.22 -0.82
CA VAL A 18 17.48 20.15 -1.45
C VAL A 18 18.23 18.99 -0.79
N VAL A 19 18.67 18.00 -1.56
CA VAL A 19 19.44 16.86 -1.06
C VAL A 19 20.91 17.28 -0.95
N PRO A 20 21.52 17.37 0.25
CA PRO A 20 22.97 17.46 0.36
C PRO A 20 23.59 16.08 0.16
N ALA A 21 24.81 16.04 -0.37
CA ALA A 21 25.58 14.81 -0.57
C ALA A 21 25.66 13.98 0.72
N ILE A 22 25.23 12.71 0.66
CA ILE A 22 25.16 11.82 1.82
C ILE A 22 26.42 10.96 1.90
N ASP A 23 27.08 11.05 3.06
CA ASP A 23 28.14 10.20 3.59
C ASP A 23 27.77 8.70 3.52
N CYS A 24 28.70 7.88 3.02
CA CYS A 24 28.52 6.49 2.58
C CYS A 24 28.28 5.48 3.74
N THR A 25 28.25 5.91 5.00
CA THR A 25 28.46 4.99 6.14
C THR A 25 27.20 4.63 6.93
N ILE A 26 26.01 5.15 6.60
CA ILE A 26 24.74 4.76 7.24
C ILE A 26 23.79 4.13 6.21
N LYS A 27 24.12 2.90 5.82
CA LYS A 27 23.32 2.07 4.89
C LYS A 27 22.19 1.36 5.64
N ALA A 28 21.28 2.10 6.25
CA ALA A 28 20.02 1.55 6.74
C ALA A 28 19.13 1.23 5.53
N PHE A 29 19.34 0.05 4.92
CA PHE A 29 18.55 -0.64 3.90
C PHE A 29 17.29 0.09 3.38
N ILE A 30 17.46 1.22 2.68
CA ILE A 30 16.39 1.78 1.85
C ILE A 30 16.27 0.79 0.69
N MET A 31 15.27 -0.09 0.73
CA MET A 31 15.00 -0.95 -0.42
C MET A 31 14.78 -0.06 -1.64
N ALA A 32 15.63 -0.24 -2.65
CA ALA A 32 15.55 0.50 -3.90
C ALA A 32 14.12 0.40 -4.46
N VAL A 33 13.64 1.50 -5.04
CA VAL A 33 12.38 1.51 -5.78
C VAL A 33 12.51 0.53 -6.95
N PRO A 34 11.63 -0.48 -7.07
CA PRO A 34 11.67 -1.41 -8.20
C PRO A 34 11.65 -0.68 -9.54
N ALA A 35 12.61 -0.99 -10.40
CA ALA A 35 12.79 -0.39 -11.73
C ALA A 35 12.59 -1.39 -12.88
N SER A 36 12.28 -2.65 -12.57
CA SER A 36 11.99 -3.70 -13.55
C SER A 36 10.83 -4.59 -13.10
N LYS A 37 10.29 -5.37 -14.05
CA LYS A 37 9.25 -6.38 -13.78
C LYS A 37 9.67 -7.35 -12.67
N GLU A 38 10.90 -7.87 -12.75
CA GLU A 38 11.43 -8.86 -11.82
C GLU A 38 11.60 -8.26 -10.42
N GLU A 39 12.12 -7.03 -10.33
CA GLU A 39 12.25 -6.31 -9.06
C GLU A 39 10.88 -6.01 -8.43
N LEU A 40 9.86 -5.69 -9.25
CA LEU A 40 8.51 -5.44 -8.76
C LEU A 40 7.89 -6.68 -8.14
N ILE A 41 7.98 -7.81 -8.85
CA ILE A 41 7.50 -9.12 -8.37
C ILE A 41 8.22 -9.48 -7.08
N ALA A 42 9.55 -9.35 -7.05
CA ALA A 42 10.36 -9.66 -5.87
C ALA A 42 9.98 -8.79 -4.67
N ALA A 43 9.77 -7.48 -4.89
CA ALA A 43 9.37 -6.54 -3.84
C ALA A 43 7.98 -6.85 -3.27
N ILE A 44 6.99 -7.15 -4.14
CA ILE A 44 5.64 -7.53 -3.72
C ILE A 44 5.69 -8.81 -2.89
N ASN A 45 6.30 -9.87 -3.41
CA ASN A 45 6.39 -11.16 -2.73
C ASN A 45 7.11 -11.05 -1.37
N THR A 46 8.25 -10.36 -1.34
CA THR A 46 9.05 -10.19 -0.13
C THR A 46 8.28 -9.42 0.94
N ASN A 47 7.70 -8.27 0.57
CA ASN A 47 7.04 -7.41 1.55
C ASN A 47 5.71 -8.01 2.02
N TYR A 48 4.97 -8.65 1.12
CA TYR A 48 3.72 -9.32 1.49
C TYR A 48 3.97 -10.55 2.36
N SER A 49 4.94 -11.40 2.02
CA SER A 49 5.32 -12.55 2.87
C SER A 49 5.72 -12.10 4.29
N LYS A 50 6.52 -11.03 4.40
CA LYS A 50 6.90 -10.46 5.70
C LYS A 50 5.69 -9.88 6.45
N LEU A 51 4.74 -9.24 5.75
CA LEU A 51 3.51 -8.76 6.37
C LEU A 51 2.65 -9.92 6.90
N LYS A 52 2.45 -10.99 6.10
CA LYS A 52 1.71 -12.18 6.54
C LYS A 52 2.28 -12.80 7.82
N LYS A 53 3.61 -12.86 7.95
CA LYS A 53 4.26 -13.34 9.17
C LYS A 53 3.93 -12.49 10.40
N GLU A 54 3.83 -11.17 10.24
CA GLU A 54 3.43 -10.29 11.35
C GLU A 54 1.93 -10.37 11.68
N LEU A 55 1.09 -10.85 10.76
CA LEU A 55 -0.36 -10.99 10.96
C LEU A 55 -0.73 -12.32 11.63
N ALA A 56 0.07 -13.38 11.42
CA ALA A 56 -0.28 -14.76 11.76
C ALA A 56 -0.43 -15.05 13.27
N ASP A 57 0.23 -14.28 14.13
CA ASP A 57 0.28 -14.43 15.59
C ASP A 57 -0.61 -13.40 16.31
N ILE A 58 -1.43 -12.64 15.57
CA ILE A 58 -2.35 -11.66 16.17
C ILE A 58 -3.62 -12.38 16.63
N PRO A 59 -3.99 -12.30 17.93
CA PRO A 59 -5.24 -12.87 18.42
C PRO A 59 -6.44 -12.20 17.75
N PHE A 60 -7.43 -13.00 17.34
CA PHE A 60 -8.59 -12.55 16.57
C PHE A 60 -9.35 -11.42 17.29
N GLU A 61 -9.47 -11.49 18.61
CA GLU A 61 -10.19 -10.52 19.46
C GLU A 61 -9.52 -9.14 19.45
N ARG A 62 -8.24 -9.06 19.10
CA ARG A 62 -7.49 -7.80 19.02
C ARG A 62 -7.60 -7.14 17.64
N THR A 63 -8.07 -7.86 16.63
CA THR A 63 -8.07 -7.38 15.24
C THR A 63 -9.07 -6.25 14.98
N THR A 64 -10.10 -6.14 15.82
CA THR A 64 -11.15 -5.12 15.76
C THR A 64 -10.83 -3.87 16.61
N LEU A 65 -9.87 -3.96 17.54
CA LEU A 65 -9.52 -2.87 18.43
C LEU A 65 -8.86 -1.72 17.66
N LYS A 66 -9.39 -0.50 17.81
CA LYS A 66 -8.86 0.71 17.15
C LYS A 66 -7.67 1.27 17.91
N GLU A 67 -6.52 0.62 17.77
CA GLU A 67 -5.31 0.94 18.54
C GLU A 67 -4.12 1.38 17.67
N LEU A 68 -4.25 1.31 16.34
CA LEU A 68 -3.23 1.84 15.42
C LEU A 68 -3.57 3.29 15.06
N GLU A 69 -2.55 4.13 14.91
CA GLU A 69 -2.72 5.44 14.26
C GLU A 69 -3.30 5.26 12.85
N GLY A 70 -4.42 5.93 12.58
CA GLY A 70 -5.12 5.86 11.30
C GLY A 70 -4.42 6.62 10.17
N HIS A 71 -4.97 6.52 8.96
CA HIS A 71 -4.41 7.20 7.78
C HIS A 71 -4.76 8.69 7.72
N ALA A 72 -5.83 9.12 8.39
CA ALA A 72 -6.13 10.54 8.62
C ALA A 72 -5.56 10.97 9.97
N SER A 73 -5.00 12.18 10.03
CA SER A 73 -4.40 12.69 11.27
C SER A 73 -5.43 12.74 12.40
N GLY A 74 -5.01 12.35 13.61
CA GLY A 74 -5.88 12.29 14.79
C GLY A 74 -6.88 11.13 14.81
N THR A 75 -6.86 10.22 13.83
CA THR A 75 -7.75 9.04 13.81
C THR A 75 -7.06 7.78 14.32
N LEU A 76 -7.85 6.81 14.76
CA LEU A 76 -7.41 5.46 15.09
C LEU A 76 -8.06 4.45 14.13
N MET A 77 -7.35 3.36 13.86
CA MET A 77 -7.81 2.27 13.01
C MET A 77 -7.53 0.93 13.67
N SER A 78 -8.32 -0.08 13.32
CA SER A 78 -8.06 -1.47 13.70
C SER A 78 -7.15 -2.19 12.70
N ILE A 79 -6.77 -3.42 13.02
CA ILE A 79 -6.03 -4.28 12.08
C ILE A 79 -6.93 -4.64 10.90
N ASN A 80 -8.23 -4.87 11.14
CA ASN A 80 -9.20 -5.08 10.07
C ASN A 80 -9.27 -3.87 9.15
N ASN A 81 -9.30 -2.64 9.69
CA ASN A 81 -9.23 -1.44 8.87
C ASN A 81 -7.93 -1.35 8.06
N LEU A 82 -6.79 -1.74 8.64
CA LEU A 82 -5.53 -1.80 7.90
C LEU A 82 -5.58 -2.80 6.74
N LEU A 83 -6.16 -4.00 6.94
CA LEU A 83 -6.34 -4.97 5.85
C LEU A 83 -7.32 -4.46 4.78
N ALA A 84 -8.47 -3.90 5.18
CA ALA A 84 -9.44 -3.28 4.29
C ALA A 84 -8.80 -2.20 3.41
N TYR A 85 -7.92 -1.38 3.97
CA TYR A 85 -7.14 -0.39 3.23
C TYR A 85 -6.23 -1.01 2.17
N LEU A 86 -5.51 -2.08 2.52
CA LEU A 86 -4.62 -2.78 1.58
C LEU A 86 -5.41 -3.45 0.45
N VAL A 87 -6.54 -4.09 0.78
CA VAL A 87 -7.46 -4.68 -0.21
C VAL A 87 -7.99 -3.60 -1.14
N GLY A 88 -8.53 -2.51 -0.58
CA GLY A 88 -9.09 -1.39 -1.36
C GLY A 88 -8.12 -0.82 -2.38
N TRP A 89 -6.88 -0.55 -1.99
CA TRP A 89 -5.85 -0.07 -2.93
C TRP A 89 -5.48 -1.09 -4.00
N GLY A 90 -5.38 -2.37 -3.64
CA GLY A 90 -5.09 -3.42 -4.61
C GLY A 90 -6.22 -3.58 -5.64
N GLU A 91 -7.48 -3.54 -5.20
CA GLU A 91 -8.64 -3.57 -6.08
C GLU A 91 -8.70 -2.35 -7.02
N LEU A 92 -8.34 -1.16 -6.54
CA LEU A 92 -8.24 0.03 -7.39
C LEU A 92 -7.20 -0.13 -8.50
N VAL A 93 -6.02 -0.70 -8.20
CA VAL A 93 -5.01 -1.00 -9.24
C VAL A 93 -5.56 -1.92 -10.33
N LEU A 94 -6.24 -2.99 -9.92
CA LEU A 94 -6.85 -3.95 -10.85
C LEU A 94 -7.95 -3.28 -11.68
N GLN A 95 -8.78 -2.45 -11.05
CA GLN A 95 -9.82 -1.66 -11.71
C GLN A 95 -9.25 -0.69 -12.74
N TRP A 96 -8.25 0.11 -12.38
CA TRP A 96 -7.65 1.07 -13.30
C TRP A 96 -7.04 0.36 -14.50
N ASN A 97 -6.32 -0.76 -14.29
CA ASN A 97 -5.74 -1.54 -15.37
C ASN A 97 -6.81 -2.11 -16.31
N ARG A 98 -7.87 -2.71 -15.76
CA ARG A 98 -8.99 -3.27 -16.54
C ARG A 98 -9.66 -2.21 -17.39
N LYS A 99 -10.04 -1.08 -16.79
CA LYS A 99 -10.70 0.03 -17.50
C LYS A 99 -9.81 0.59 -18.62
N LYS A 100 -8.52 0.81 -18.35
CA LYS A 100 -7.57 1.25 -19.39
C LYS A 100 -7.44 0.23 -20.52
N ALA A 101 -7.36 -1.06 -20.22
CA ALA A 101 -7.28 -2.12 -21.24
C ALA A 101 -8.54 -2.18 -22.13
N ASN A 102 -9.69 -1.78 -21.57
CA ASN A 102 -10.96 -1.70 -22.29
C ASN A 102 -11.22 -0.35 -22.96
N ASN A 103 -10.25 0.58 -22.95
CA ASN A 103 -10.42 1.98 -23.40
C ASN A 103 -11.56 2.73 -22.69
N GLU A 104 -11.87 2.37 -21.45
CA GLU A 104 -12.86 3.06 -20.62
C GLU A 104 -12.21 4.25 -19.86
N PRO A 105 -12.97 5.33 -19.59
CA PRO A 105 -12.51 6.41 -18.74
C PRO A 105 -12.13 5.93 -17.33
N VAL A 106 -11.01 6.45 -16.81
CA VAL A 106 -10.52 6.13 -15.46
C VAL A 106 -10.35 7.39 -14.65
N ASP A 107 -11.11 7.49 -13.55
CA ASP A 107 -10.92 8.51 -12.54
C ASP A 107 -9.85 8.07 -11.54
N PHE A 108 -8.83 8.90 -11.37
CA PHE A 108 -7.74 8.66 -10.43
C PHE A 108 -7.82 9.62 -9.23
N PRO A 109 -7.67 9.14 -7.97
CA PRO A 109 -7.55 7.73 -7.59
C PRO A 109 -8.87 6.93 -7.68
N GLU A 110 -10.02 7.57 -7.51
CA GLU A 110 -11.34 6.94 -7.63
C GLU A 110 -12.37 8.02 -7.96
N THR A 111 -13.47 7.61 -8.57
CA THR A 111 -14.64 8.43 -8.90
C THR A 111 -15.08 9.25 -7.69
N GLY A 112 -15.05 10.58 -7.83
CA GLY A 112 -15.44 11.49 -6.76
C GLY A 112 -14.38 11.70 -5.66
N TYR A 113 -13.14 11.26 -5.86
CA TYR A 113 -12.01 11.49 -4.94
C TYR A 113 -10.81 12.10 -5.68
N LYS A 114 -10.11 13.02 -5.02
CA LYS A 114 -8.84 13.60 -5.50
C LYS A 114 -7.65 13.04 -4.74
N TRP A 115 -6.45 13.14 -5.33
CA TRP A 115 -5.19 12.70 -4.70
C TRP A 115 -4.84 13.44 -3.39
N ASN A 116 -5.46 14.57 -3.08
CA ASN A 116 -5.32 15.26 -1.80
C ASN A 116 -6.38 14.84 -0.76
N GLU A 117 -7.29 13.91 -1.10
CA GLU A 117 -8.37 13.43 -0.23
C GLU A 117 -8.17 11.97 0.19
N LEU A 118 -6.93 11.47 0.19
CA LEU A 118 -6.66 10.04 0.43
C LEU A 118 -7.04 9.56 1.83
N GLY A 119 -7.08 10.46 2.81
CA GLY A 119 -7.66 10.15 4.12
C GLY A 119 -9.15 9.79 4.01
N ARG A 120 -9.93 10.53 3.20
CA ARG A 120 -11.36 10.26 2.95
C ARG A 120 -11.54 8.96 2.16
N LEU A 121 -10.68 8.69 1.18
CA LEU A 121 -10.70 7.44 0.43
C LEU A 121 -10.34 6.23 1.33
N ALA A 122 -9.42 6.38 2.27
CA ALA A 122 -9.12 5.34 3.24
C ALA A 122 -10.34 5.01 4.12
N GLN A 123 -11.10 6.02 4.56
CA GLN A 123 -12.34 5.81 5.31
C GLN A 123 -13.41 5.11 4.47
N LYS A 124 -13.47 5.38 3.16
CA LYS A 124 -14.34 4.63 2.24
C LYS A 124 -14.00 3.14 2.28
N PHE A 125 -12.72 2.77 2.17
CA PHE A 125 -12.34 1.35 2.26
C PHE A 125 -12.73 0.72 3.60
N TYR A 126 -12.64 1.46 4.70
CA TYR A 126 -13.08 0.94 6.00
C TYR A 126 -14.57 0.63 6.00
N ALA A 127 -15.39 1.47 5.37
CA ALA A 127 -16.82 1.27 5.24
C ALA A 127 -17.16 0.14 4.26
N ASP A 128 -16.47 0.06 3.12
CA ASP A 128 -16.70 -0.95 2.08
C ASP A 128 -16.53 -2.39 2.60
N TYR A 129 -15.64 -2.58 3.57
CA TYR A 129 -15.31 -3.89 4.15
C TYR A 129 -15.62 -3.99 5.65
N GLN A 130 -16.55 -3.16 6.17
CA GLN A 130 -16.83 -3.10 7.62
C GLN A 130 -17.41 -4.40 8.20
N ASP A 131 -18.11 -5.17 7.37
CA ASP A 131 -18.75 -6.43 7.76
C ASP A 131 -17.84 -7.66 7.57
N ASP A 132 -16.66 -7.47 6.97
CA ASP A 132 -15.68 -8.55 6.82
C ASP A 132 -14.82 -8.67 8.09
N ASP A 133 -14.71 -9.90 8.60
CA ASP A 133 -13.80 -10.19 9.70
C ASP A 133 -12.34 -10.33 9.23
N PHE A 134 -11.43 -10.53 10.19
CA PHE A 134 -10.00 -10.67 9.93
C PHE A 134 -9.66 -11.81 8.96
N THR A 135 -10.39 -12.93 9.05
CA THR A 135 -10.15 -14.11 8.20
C THR A 135 -10.58 -13.82 6.77
N VAL A 136 -11.76 -13.23 6.58
CA VAL A 136 -12.29 -12.83 5.27
C VAL A 136 -11.40 -11.78 4.63
N LEU A 137 -11.01 -10.73 5.37
CA LEU A 137 -10.10 -9.69 4.89
C LEU A 137 -8.73 -10.24 4.48
N SER A 138 -8.18 -11.17 5.26
CA SER A 138 -6.90 -11.82 4.95
C SER A 138 -6.99 -12.64 3.65
N GLN A 139 -8.09 -13.38 3.45
CA GLN A 139 -8.33 -14.13 2.22
C GLN A 139 -8.56 -13.22 1.01
N LYS A 140 -9.28 -12.10 1.18
CA LYS A 140 -9.46 -11.09 0.13
C LYS A 140 -8.11 -10.50 -0.27
N LEU A 141 -7.28 -10.12 0.71
CA LEU A 141 -5.93 -9.59 0.44
C LEU A 141 -5.04 -10.61 -0.29
N ASP A 142 -5.06 -11.89 0.11
CA ASP A 142 -4.35 -12.95 -0.60
C ASP A 142 -4.80 -13.04 -2.07
N LYS A 143 -6.11 -13.01 -2.34
CA LYS A 143 -6.67 -13.03 -3.70
C LYS A 143 -6.25 -11.80 -4.51
N THR A 144 -6.35 -10.60 -3.92
CA THR A 144 -5.96 -9.34 -4.56
C THR A 144 -4.47 -9.34 -4.91
N VAL A 145 -3.59 -9.81 -4.00
CA VAL A 145 -2.16 -9.93 -4.27
C VAL A 145 -1.87 -10.91 -5.41
N MET A 146 -2.51 -12.08 -5.41
CA MET A 146 -2.36 -13.06 -6.50
C MET A 146 -2.82 -12.49 -7.84
N ALA A 147 -3.95 -11.76 -7.88
CA ALA A 147 -4.44 -11.11 -9.08
C ALA A 147 -3.47 -10.04 -9.61
N ILE A 148 -2.86 -9.25 -8.71
CA ILE A 148 -1.84 -8.26 -9.10
C ILE A 148 -0.58 -8.94 -9.64
N LEU A 149 -0.11 -10.02 -9.01
CA LEU A 149 1.04 -10.78 -9.51
C LEU A 149 0.76 -11.40 -10.87
N SER A 150 -0.45 -11.91 -11.09
CA SER A 150 -0.89 -12.42 -12.40
C SER A 150 -0.94 -11.31 -13.46
N LEU A 151 -1.46 -10.13 -13.10
CA LEU A 151 -1.43 -8.95 -13.96
C LEU A 151 0.01 -8.59 -14.37
N ILE A 152 0.95 -8.52 -13.41
CA ILE A 152 2.35 -8.20 -13.71
C ILE A 152 2.97 -9.29 -14.59
N ALA A 153 2.71 -10.57 -14.29
CA ALA A 153 3.22 -11.70 -15.06
C ALA A 153 2.79 -11.63 -16.53
N GLY A 154 1.55 -11.21 -16.79
CA GLY A 154 0.99 -11.02 -18.13
C GLY A 154 1.48 -9.77 -18.89
N LYS A 155 2.39 -8.97 -18.31
CA LYS A 155 2.93 -7.76 -18.96
C LYS A 155 4.42 -7.85 -19.23
N SER A 156 4.87 -7.20 -20.29
CA SER A 156 6.30 -7.02 -20.58
C SER A 156 6.95 -5.96 -19.68
N ASN A 157 8.28 -5.97 -19.58
CA ASN A 157 9.00 -4.91 -18.87
C ASN A 157 8.73 -3.53 -19.51
N LYS A 158 8.65 -3.48 -20.84
CA LYS A 158 8.34 -2.26 -21.59
C LYS A 158 7.01 -1.64 -21.16
N GLU A 159 5.95 -2.44 -21.08
CA GLU A 159 4.63 -1.97 -20.63
C GLU A 159 4.63 -1.50 -19.17
N LEU A 160 5.48 -2.09 -18.33
CA LEU A 160 5.53 -1.77 -16.89
C LEU A 160 6.43 -0.58 -16.58
N TYR A 161 7.53 -0.38 -17.30
CA TYR A 161 8.61 0.52 -16.88
C TYR A 161 9.18 1.44 -17.95
N GLU A 162 8.88 1.23 -19.23
CA GLU A 162 9.47 2.05 -20.31
C GLU A 162 8.48 3.05 -20.93
N VAL A 163 7.21 3.01 -20.51
CA VAL A 163 6.17 3.94 -20.97
C VAL A 163 5.46 4.62 -19.80
N CYS A 164 5.10 5.89 -20.01
CA CYS A 164 4.19 6.60 -19.12
C CYS A 164 2.79 5.98 -19.23
N TRP A 165 2.21 5.63 -18.10
CA TRP A 165 0.91 4.98 -18.02
C TRP A 165 -0.15 5.89 -17.38
N TYR A 166 0.22 6.65 -16.36
CA TYR A 166 -0.63 7.69 -15.75
C TYR A 166 0.20 8.95 -15.52
N GLU A 167 -0.11 10.03 -16.26
CA GLU A 167 0.71 11.24 -16.31
C GLU A 167 2.19 10.89 -16.59
N LYS A 168 3.08 11.12 -15.63
CA LYS A 168 4.50 10.80 -15.70
C LYS A 168 4.87 9.43 -15.11
N TRP A 169 3.91 8.69 -14.57
CA TRP A 169 4.17 7.44 -13.85
C TRP A 169 3.99 6.24 -14.75
N THR A 170 4.95 5.30 -14.70
CA THR A 170 4.84 3.99 -15.33
C THR A 170 3.85 3.11 -14.57
N LEU A 171 3.32 2.07 -15.23
CA LEU A 171 2.38 1.15 -14.59
C LEU A 171 3.02 0.41 -13.41
N GLY A 172 4.26 -0.06 -13.57
CA GLY A 172 5.02 -0.72 -12.51
C GLY A 172 5.15 0.18 -11.28
N ARG A 173 5.38 1.48 -11.47
CA ARG A 173 5.42 2.46 -10.36
C ARG A 173 4.05 2.66 -9.71
N MET A 174 2.97 2.72 -10.48
CA MET A 174 1.60 2.80 -9.94
C MET A 174 1.23 1.56 -9.14
N ILE A 175 1.59 0.35 -9.61
CA ILE A 175 1.38 -0.90 -8.87
C ILE A 175 2.19 -0.88 -7.57
N GLN A 176 3.47 -0.51 -7.65
CA GLN A 176 4.38 -0.46 -6.51
C GLN A 176 3.88 0.46 -5.40
N PHE A 177 3.36 1.64 -5.75
CA PHE A 177 2.79 2.61 -4.81
C PHE A 177 1.60 2.07 -4.01
N ASN A 178 0.87 1.12 -4.58
CA ASN A 178 -0.38 0.58 -4.03
C ASN A 178 -0.24 -0.87 -3.52
N THR A 179 0.97 -1.45 -3.58
CA THR A 179 1.25 -2.82 -3.10
C THR A 179 2.50 -2.90 -2.24
N ALA A 180 3.69 -3.11 -2.84
CA ALA A 180 4.94 -3.36 -2.13
C ALA A 180 5.26 -2.29 -1.09
N SER A 181 5.01 -1.00 -1.39
CA SER A 181 5.19 0.10 -0.44
C SER A 181 4.20 0.03 0.74
N PRO A 182 2.86 -0.01 0.51
CA PRO A 182 1.88 -0.21 1.58
C PRO A 182 2.11 -1.45 2.43
N TYR A 183 2.51 -2.60 1.86
CA TYR A 183 2.78 -3.82 2.64
C TYR A 183 3.94 -3.63 3.62
N MET A 184 5.01 -2.97 3.18
CA MET A 184 6.14 -2.62 4.04
C MET A 184 5.73 -1.64 5.15
N ASN A 185 4.91 -0.63 4.82
CA ASN A 185 4.40 0.34 5.79
C ASN A 185 3.50 -0.34 6.84
N ALA A 186 2.53 -1.15 6.39
CA ALA A 186 1.63 -1.93 7.24
C ALA A 186 2.40 -2.83 8.21
N ARG A 187 3.43 -3.52 7.71
CA ARG A 187 4.33 -4.33 8.53
C ARG A 187 4.99 -3.49 9.63
N GLY A 188 5.50 -2.31 9.28
CA GLY A 188 6.09 -1.38 10.24
C GLY A 188 5.10 -0.95 11.34
N ARG A 189 3.87 -0.60 10.95
CA ARG A 189 2.78 -0.23 11.88
C ARG A 189 2.42 -1.36 12.83
N ILE A 190 2.26 -2.58 12.32
CA ILE A 190 1.95 -3.77 13.14
C ILE A 190 3.08 -4.05 14.13
N ARG A 191 4.34 -4.00 13.70
CA ARG A 191 5.49 -4.22 14.59
C ARG A 191 5.57 -3.17 15.70
N LYS A 192 5.32 -1.89 15.36
CA LYS A 192 5.24 -0.81 16.36
C LYS A 192 4.15 -1.10 17.38
N TRP A 193 2.92 -1.38 16.91
CA TRP A 193 1.78 -1.70 17.76
C TRP A 193 2.05 -2.92 18.66
N LYS A 194 2.59 -4.03 18.12
CA LYS A 194 2.94 -5.21 18.92
C LYS A 194 3.91 -4.87 20.06
N LYS A 195 4.94 -4.07 19.77
CA LYS A 195 5.94 -3.65 20.76
C LYS A 195 5.33 -2.78 21.86
N GLU A 196 4.39 -1.91 21.53
CA GLU A 196 3.67 -1.08 22.50
C GLU A 196 2.75 -1.91 23.40
N LYS A 197 2.18 -3.00 22.86
CA LYS A 197 1.23 -3.86 23.58
C LYS A 197 1.89 -4.97 24.39
N GLN A 198 3.15 -5.30 24.12
CA GLN A 198 3.98 -6.17 24.97
C GLN A 198 4.55 -5.45 26.20
N LYS A 199 4.48 -4.12 26.24
CA LYS A 199 4.94 -3.29 27.37
C LYS A 199 3.85 -3.00 28.40
N LEU A 200 2.62 -3.46 28.15
CA LEU A 200 1.48 -3.40 29.05
C LEU A 200 1.35 -4.75 29.75
#